data_AF-A0A1Q3KCG2-F1
#
_entry.id   AF-A0A1Q3KCG2-F1
#
_cell.length_a   1.000
_cell.length_b   1.000
_cell.length_c   1.000
_cell.angle_alpha   90.00
_cell.angle_beta   90.00
_cell.angle_gamma   90.00
#
_symmetry.space_group_name_H-M   'P 1'
#
loop_
_entity.id
_entity.type
_entity.pdbx_description
1 polymer ?
#
loop_
_entity_poly.entity_id
_entity_poly.type
_entity_poly.pdbx_seq_one_letter_code
_entity_poly.pdbx_strand_id
1 'polypeptide(L)'
;MKLRHTISKDAEVISSIGVALALVREVVERVIPNPQAEDLKAIKREAFDAVVRLGAAAENVEVTIEVNPHTQRVRATAMGASEMRAKFGLTAVSEDEARAIAAQSMGVAADAAQVVAATDRMRVIQATVKEKYLKFLTRQRHPVRAVDLEGVIRIQRANAKVASAPAQQGLEVLKRFWEDNTVYNGDSVIVPDMFLIVGAHVVDLTGVVALDQAMTVARTEFEGLAPDVPVVLVATAGTRR
;
A
#
# COMPACT_ATOMS: atom_id res chain seq x y z
N MET A 1 25.04 10.24 -13.91
CA MET A 1 23.59 9.95 -14.04
C MET A 1 22.81 11.17 -13.57
N LYS A 2 21.96 11.78 -14.41
CA LYS A 2 20.96 12.75 -13.93
C LYS A 2 19.76 11.98 -13.41
N LEU A 3 19.65 11.84 -12.09
CA LEU A 3 18.45 11.28 -11.46
C LEU A 3 17.31 12.29 -11.61
N ARG A 4 16.16 11.82 -12.11
CA ARG A 4 14.94 12.63 -12.09
C ARG A 4 14.59 12.89 -10.63
N HIS A 5 14.49 14.16 -10.28
CA HIS A 5 14.10 14.63 -8.95
C HIS A 5 13.07 15.73 -9.15
N THR A 6 12.12 15.79 -8.23
CA THR A 6 11.13 16.86 -8.16
C THR A 6 11.23 17.46 -6.78
N ILE A 7 11.41 18.77 -6.70
CA ILE A 7 11.34 19.49 -5.42
C ILE A 7 9.85 19.81 -5.22
N SER A 8 9.30 19.42 -4.06
CA SER A 8 7.92 19.79 -3.72
C SER A 8 7.79 21.30 -3.70
N LYS A 9 6.68 21.83 -4.22
CA LYS A 9 6.35 23.26 -4.14
C LYS A 9 6.34 23.77 -2.69
N ASP A 10 6.01 22.88 -1.74
CA ASP A 10 5.90 23.17 -0.31
C ASP A 10 7.09 22.56 0.47
N ALA A 11 8.26 22.40 -0.17
CA ALA A 11 9.42 21.73 0.41
C ALA A 11 9.86 22.31 1.76
N GLU A 12 9.70 23.62 1.94
CA GLU A 12 10.03 24.34 3.18
C GLU A 12 9.15 23.97 4.38
N VAL A 13 7.94 23.44 4.15
CA VAL A 13 6.96 23.10 5.21
C VAL A 13 6.65 21.60 5.32
N ILE A 14 7.36 20.72 4.60
CA ILE A 14 7.13 19.26 4.63
C ILE A 14 7.12 18.72 6.07
N SER A 15 8.08 19.16 6.89
CA SER A 15 8.18 18.76 8.30
C SER A 15 6.92 19.15 9.09
N SER A 16 6.44 20.38 8.90
CA SER A 16 5.25 20.91 9.57
C SER A 16 3.97 20.18 9.15
N ILE A 17 3.83 19.84 7.86
CA ILE A 17 2.71 19.04 7.35
C ILE A 17 2.74 17.63 7.96
N GLY A 18 3.92 16.99 8.00
CA GLY A 18 4.08 15.66 8.58
C GLY A 18 3.66 15.60 10.04
N VAL A 19 4.05 16.59 10.85
CA VAL A 19 3.61 16.72 12.25
C VAL A 19 2.09 16.91 12.32
N ALA A 20 1.54 17.77 11.47
CA ALA A 20 0.12 18.08 11.50
C ALA A 20 -0.78 16.92 11.05
N LEU A 21 -0.29 16.00 10.21
CA LEU A 21 -1.03 14.81 9.73
C LEU A 21 -0.75 13.53 10.55
N ALA A 22 0.15 13.58 11.54
CA ALA A 22 0.46 12.42 12.36
C ALA A 22 -0.74 11.93 13.18
N LEU A 23 -0.75 10.64 13.50
CA LEU A 23 -1.64 10.14 14.55
C LEU A 23 -1.12 10.66 15.89
N VAL A 24 -2.01 11.25 16.67
CA VAL A 24 -1.70 11.75 18.01
C VAL A 24 -1.91 10.59 18.96
N ARG A 25 -0.93 10.34 19.83
CA ARG A 25 -0.99 9.28 20.83
C ARG A 25 -0.52 9.83 22.16
N GLU A 26 -1.28 9.54 23.20
CA GLU A 26 -0.90 9.87 24.58
C GLU A 26 -1.10 8.66 25.50
N VAL A 27 -0.22 8.53 26.49
CA VAL A 27 -0.25 7.43 27.46
C VAL A 27 -0.29 8.00 28.86
N VAL A 28 -1.36 7.69 29.59
CA VAL A 28 -1.50 8.02 31.01
C VAL A 28 -1.36 6.74 31.81
N GLU A 29 -0.45 6.72 32.78
CA GLU A 29 -0.20 5.55 33.61
C GLU A 29 -0.16 5.91 35.08
N ARG A 30 -0.82 5.12 35.92
CA ARG A 30 -0.83 5.29 37.38
C ARG A 30 -0.72 3.97 38.11
N VAL A 31 -0.13 4.03 39.29
CA VAL A 31 -0.18 2.94 40.27
C VAL A 31 -1.51 3.06 41.01
N ILE A 32 -2.41 2.10 40.80
CA ILE A 32 -3.73 2.03 41.45
C ILE A 32 -3.84 0.62 42.06
N PRO A 33 -3.61 0.48 43.37
CA PRO A 33 -3.83 -0.78 44.07
C PRO A 33 -5.32 -1.17 43.98
N ASN A 34 -5.62 -2.38 43.53
CA ASN A 34 -7.00 -2.90 43.40
C ASN A 34 -7.96 -1.94 42.65
N PRO A 35 -7.71 -1.67 41.35
CA PRO A 35 -8.44 -0.65 40.59
C PRO A 35 -9.94 -0.95 40.53
N GLN A 36 -10.75 0.07 40.83
CA GLN A 36 -12.21 0.00 40.72
C GLN A 36 -12.69 0.58 39.39
N ALA A 37 -13.95 0.31 39.03
CA ALA A 37 -14.55 0.79 37.79
C ALA A 37 -14.46 2.33 37.64
N GLU A 38 -14.55 3.07 38.75
CA GLU A 38 -14.44 4.54 38.73
C GLU A 38 -13.01 5.01 38.42
N ASP A 39 -11.99 4.32 38.95
CA ASP A 39 -10.58 4.62 38.65
C ASP A 39 -10.27 4.38 37.17
N LEU A 40 -10.82 3.31 36.60
CA LEU A 40 -10.68 3.00 35.17
C LEU A 40 -11.36 4.05 34.29
N LYS A 41 -12.54 4.54 34.69
CA LYS A 41 -13.22 5.64 33.98
C LYS A 41 -12.43 6.94 34.06
N ALA A 42 -11.88 7.27 35.24
CA ALA A 42 -11.11 8.47 35.46
C ALA A 42 -9.84 8.50 34.59
N ILE A 43 -9.04 7.42 34.61
CA ILE A 43 -7.81 7.35 33.81
C ILE A 43 -8.10 7.31 32.30
N LYS A 44 -9.20 6.65 31.89
CA LYS A 44 -9.68 6.67 30.50
C LYS A 44 -10.02 8.08 30.04
N ARG A 45 -10.77 8.81 30.87
CA ARG A 45 -11.18 10.19 30.57
C ARG A 45 -9.97 11.12 30.49
N GLU A 46 -9.02 10.96 31.40
CA GLU A 46 -7.79 11.74 31.41
C GLU A 46 -6.96 11.51 30.15
N ALA A 47 -6.77 10.26 29.71
CA ALA A 47 -6.06 9.95 28.48
C ALA A 47 -6.78 10.50 27.24
N PHE A 48 -8.12 10.40 27.20
CA PHE A 48 -8.94 11.00 26.15
C PHE A 48 -8.77 12.53 26.09
N ASP A 49 -8.94 13.22 27.22
CA ASP A 49 -8.84 14.68 27.27
C ASP A 49 -7.39 15.12 26.94
N ALA A 50 -6.39 14.34 27.32
CA ALA A 50 -4.99 14.62 27.00
C ALA A 50 -4.72 14.53 25.49
N VAL A 51 -5.21 13.51 24.78
CA VAL A 51 -4.99 13.39 23.33
C VAL A 51 -5.79 14.44 22.54
N VAL A 52 -6.98 14.83 23.01
CA VAL A 52 -7.77 15.91 22.41
C VAL A 52 -7.05 17.26 22.57
N ARG A 53 -6.45 17.54 23.75
CA ARG A 53 -5.61 18.73 23.95
C ARG A 53 -4.41 18.79 23.00
N LEU A 54 -3.89 17.63 22.59
CA LEU A 54 -2.80 17.52 21.63
C LEU A 54 -3.25 17.65 20.16
N GLY A 55 -4.55 17.92 19.92
CA GLY A 55 -5.09 18.21 18.59
C GLY A 55 -5.73 17.01 17.88
N ALA A 56 -6.03 15.93 18.60
CA ALA A 56 -6.83 14.83 18.06
C ALA A 56 -8.31 15.24 17.92
N ALA A 57 -8.93 14.86 16.80
CA ALA A 57 -10.38 15.03 16.62
C ALA A 57 -11.14 14.09 17.56
N ALA A 58 -11.91 14.65 18.50
CA ALA A 58 -12.56 13.92 19.59
C ALA A 58 -13.43 12.73 19.11
N GLU A 59 -14.07 12.85 17.96
CA GLU A 59 -14.87 11.80 17.32
C GLU A 59 -14.07 10.60 16.80
N ASN A 60 -12.75 10.74 16.64
CA ASN A 60 -11.84 9.73 16.09
C ASN A 60 -10.80 9.27 17.13
N VAL A 61 -11.07 9.46 18.42
CA VAL A 61 -10.18 9.02 19.51
C VAL A 61 -10.61 7.66 20.04
N GLU A 62 -9.68 6.71 20.02
CA GLU A 62 -9.80 5.41 20.66
C GLU A 62 -8.94 5.38 21.93
N VAL A 63 -9.46 4.76 23.00
CA VAL A 63 -8.73 4.61 24.28
C VAL A 63 -8.74 3.17 24.75
N THR A 64 -7.54 2.60 24.87
CA THR A 64 -7.29 1.24 25.36
C THR A 64 -6.77 1.29 26.79
N ILE A 65 -7.36 0.50 27.69
CA ILE A 65 -6.92 0.39 29.08
C ILE A 65 -6.31 -0.98 29.30
N GLU A 66 -5.15 -0.98 29.94
CA GLU A 66 -4.44 -2.19 30.35
C GLU A 66 -4.20 -2.13 31.86
N VAL A 67 -4.48 -3.23 32.54
CA VAL A 67 -4.27 -3.36 33.99
C VAL A 67 -3.20 -4.43 34.22
N ASN A 68 -2.10 -4.05 34.85
CA ASN A 68 -1.06 -4.97 35.28
C ASN A 68 -1.24 -5.27 36.78
N PRO A 69 -1.77 -6.46 37.15
CA PRO A 69 -2.05 -6.79 38.55
C PRO A 69 -0.76 -7.00 39.37
N HIS A 70 0.36 -7.36 38.75
CA HIS A 70 1.63 -7.62 39.44
C HIS A 70 2.31 -6.32 39.89
N THR A 71 2.25 -5.30 39.04
CA THR A 71 2.84 -3.98 39.33
C THR A 71 1.81 -2.98 39.88
N GLN A 72 0.54 -3.39 39.98
CA GLN A 72 -0.59 -2.55 40.35
C GLN A 72 -0.71 -1.28 39.49
N ARG A 73 -0.32 -1.37 38.21
CA ARG A 73 -0.36 -0.24 37.27
C ARG A 73 -1.55 -0.35 36.34
N VAL A 74 -2.23 0.77 36.13
CA VAL A 74 -3.23 0.93 35.08
C VAL A 74 -2.67 1.90 34.06
N ARG A 75 -2.69 1.48 32.79
CA ARG A 75 -2.23 2.25 31.64
C ARG A 75 -3.38 2.51 30.69
N ALA A 76 -3.69 3.76 30.43
CA ALA A 76 -4.62 4.18 29.39
C ALA A 76 -3.82 4.75 28.21
N THR A 77 -3.92 4.12 27.04
CA THR A 77 -3.36 4.63 25.79
C THR A 77 -4.48 5.20 24.95
N ALA A 78 -4.46 6.49 24.69
CA ALA A 78 -5.38 7.16 23.78
C ALA A 78 -4.68 7.43 22.43
N MET A 79 -5.37 7.19 21.33
CA MET A 79 -4.88 7.45 19.98
C MET A 79 -5.99 8.06 19.13
N GLY A 80 -5.67 9.06 18.32
CA GLY A 80 -6.62 9.64 17.38
C GLY A 80 -5.96 10.32 16.20
N ALA A 81 -6.70 10.45 15.11
CA ALA A 81 -6.29 11.28 13.99
C ALA A 81 -6.31 12.76 14.41
N SER A 82 -5.30 13.52 13.98
CA SER A 82 -5.32 14.97 14.15
C SER A 82 -6.52 15.59 13.44
N GLU A 83 -7.01 16.73 13.92
CA GLU A 83 -8.09 17.47 13.25
C GLU A 83 -7.76 17.81 11.80
N MET A 84 -6.49 18.10 11.51
CA MET A 84 -6.04 18.38 10.14
C MET A 84 -6.18 17.15 9.26
N ARG A 85 -5.80 15.95 9.73
CA ARG A 85 -5.99 14.71 8.98
C ARG A 85 -7.46 14.37 8.79
N ALA A 86 -8.31 14.65 9.78
CA ALA A 86 -9.75 14.42 9.68
C ALA A 86 -10.41 15.35 8.64
N LYS A 87 -9.99 16.62 8.55
CA LYS A 87 -10.53 17.62 7.61
C LYS A 87 -9.96 17.49 6.20
N PHE A 88 -8.69 17.12 6.06
CA PHE A 88 -8.02 16.89 4.78
C PHE A 88 -8.05 15.42 4.37
N GLY A 89 -9.17 14.71 4.60
CA GLY A 89 -9.36 13.40 3.98
C GLY A 89 -8.98 13.50 2.51
N LEU A 90 -7.86 12.88 2.13
CA LEU A 90 -7.16 13.18 0.88
C LEU A 90 -8.16 13.00 -0.25
N THR A 91 -8.46 14.08 -0.97
CA THR A 91 -9.37 14.00 -2.11
C THR A 91 -8.79 12.98 -3.07
N ALA A 92 -9.56 11.92 -3.33
CA ALA A 92 -9.09 10.83 -4.16
C ALA A 92 -8.70 11.38 -5.53
N VAL A 93 -7.49 11.06 -5.99
CA VAL A 93 -7.06 11.43 -7.33
C VAL A 93 -8.01 10.79 -8.34
N SER A 94 -8.39 11.57 -9.34
CA SER A 94 -9.12 11.07 -10.49
C SER A 94 -8.29 10.09 -11.29
N GLU A 95 -8.94 9.29 -12.13
CA GLU A 95 -8.23 8.35 -13.01
C GLU A 95 -7.27 9.08 -13.97
N ASP A 96 -7.66 10.25 -14.47
CA ASP A 96 -6.82 11.06 -15.35
C ASP A 96 -5.60 11.62 -14.63
N GLU A 97 -5.74 12.03 -13.36
CA GLU A 97 -4.60 12.43 -12.52
C GLU A 97 -3.68 11.25 -12.24
N ALA A 98 -4.22 10.08 -11.88
CA ALA A 98 -3.42 8.86 -11.68
C ALA A 98 -2.65 8.47 -12.95
N ARG A 99 -3.29 8.59 -14.12
CA ARG A 99 -2.66 8.37 -15.44
C ARG A 99 -1.56 9.37 -15.72
N ALA A 100 -1.76 10.65 -15.41
CA ALA A 100 -0.75 11.69 -15.57
C ALA A 100 0.47 11.45 -14.67
N ILE A 101 0.25 11.09 -13.39
CA ILE A 101 1.31 10.72 -12.43
C ILE A 101 2.12 9.53 -12.96
N ALA A 102 1.45 8.49 -13.42
CA ALA A 102 2.09 7.31 -13.97
C ALA A 102 2.88 7.63 -15.25
N ALA A 103 2.31 8.40 -16.18
CA ALA A 103 2.97 8.79 -17.43
C ALA A 103 4.24 9.61 -17.16
N GLN A 104 4.18 10.57 -16.24
CA GLN A 104 5.32 11.37 -15.82
C GLN A 104 6.43 10.48 -15.22
N SER A 105 6.07 9.55 -14.33
CA SER A 105 7.00 8.58 -13.73
C SER A 105 7.64 7.64 -14.76
N MET A 106 6.87 7.21 -15.76
CA MET A 106 7.36 6.37 -16.86
C MET A 106 8.18 7.15 -17.89
N GLY A 107 8.05 8.47 -17.93
CA GLY A 107 8.69 9.34 -18.93
C GLY A 107 8.07 9.21 -20.32
N VAL A 108 6.76 8.96 -20.39
CA VAL A 108 5.98 8.84 -21.62
C VAL A 108 4.92 9.95 -21.69
N ALA A 109 4.33 10.16 -22.86
CA ALA A 109 3.18 11.05 -22.99
C ALA A 109 1.95 10.44 -22.30
N ALA A 110 1.05 11.30 -21.80
CA ALA A 110 -0.10 10.86 -21.01
C ALA A 110 -1.08 9.97 -21.79
N ASP A 111 -1.20 10.19 -23.09
CA ASP A 111 -1.99 9.39 -24.03
C ASP A 111 -1.42 7.97 -24.24
N ALA A 112 -0.11 7.79 -24.10
CA ALA A 112 0.56 6.51 -24.20
C ALA A 112 0.43 5.65 -22.93
N ALA A 113 -0.04 6.22 -21.82
CA ALA A 113 -0.27 5.53 -20.56
C ALA A 113 -1.76 5.17 -20.42
N GLN A 114 -2.05 3.89 -20.21
CA GLN A 114 -3.43 3.38 -20.20
C GLN A 114 -3.68 2.61 -18.89
N VAL A 115 -4.88 2.78 -18.32
CA VAL A 115 -5.31 1.96 -17.18
C VAL A 115 -5.61 0.56 -17.70
N VAL A 116 -4.86 -0.43 -17.24
CA VAL A 116 -4.98 -1.83 -17.67
C VAL A 116 -5.68 -2.72 -16.66
N ALA A 117 -5.74 -2.28 -15.40
CA ALA A 117 -6.48 -2.93 -14.33
C ALA A 117 -6.74 -1.93 -13.19
N ALA A 118 -7.71 -2.23 -12.35
CA ALA A 118 -8.04 -1.41 -11.19
C ALA A 118 -8.60 -2.27 -10.05
N THR A 119 -8.38 -1.79 -8.83
CA THR A 119 -9.20 -2.14 -7.66
C THR A 119 -10.07 -0.92 -7.30
N ASP A 120 -10.88 -1.02 -6.26
CA ASP A 120 -11.60 0.11 -5.67
C ASP A 120 -10.65 1.24 -5.23
N ARG A 121 -9.44 0.89 -4.76
CA ARG A 121 -8.46 1.82 -4.16
C ARG A 121 -7.18 2.02 -4.96
N MET A 122 -7.02 1.37 -6.11
CA MET A 122 -5.79 1.45 -6.91
C MET A 122 -6.08 1.45 -8.41
N ARG A 123 -5.26 2.17 -9.17
CA ARG A 123 -5.24 2.15 -10.64
C ARG A 123 -3.90 1.59 -11.09
N VAL A 124 -3.92 0.57 -11.95
CA VAL A 124 -2.72 0.00 -12.56
C VAL A 124 -2.62 0.50 -13.99
N ILE A 125 -1.60 1.31 -14.23
CA ILE A 125 -1.35 1.99 -15.49
C ILE A 125 -0.14 1.36 -16.16
N GLN A 126 -0.26 1.07 -17.45
CA GLN A 126 0.81 0.54 -18.28
C GLN A 126 0.99 1.39 -19.53
N ALA A 127 2.22 1.50 -19.99
CA ALA A 127 2.54 2.06 -21.30
C ALA A 127 3.30 1.06 -22.15
N THR A 128 3.41 1.31 -23.46
CA THR A 128 4.29 0.55 -24.35
C THR A 128 5.41 1.46 -24.85
N VAL A 129 6.66 1.12 -24.52
CA VAL A 129 7.84 1.91 -24.90
C VAL A 129 8.70 1.09 -25.86
N LYS A 130 8.96 1.65 -27.05
CA LYS A 130 9.88 1.08 -28.04
C LYS A 130 11.23 1.77 -27.92
N GLU A 131 12.27 1.02 -27.57
CA GLU A 131 13.64 1.51 -27.44
C GLU A 131 14.52 0.92 -28.54
N LYS A 132 15.26 1.77 -29.26
CA LYS A 132 16.30 1.31 -30.19
C LYS A 132 17.57 1.03 -29.38
N TYR A 133 18.07 -0.19 -29.45
CA TYR A 133 19.34 -0.55 -28.80
C TYR A 133 20.47 -0.80 -29.80
N LEU A 134 20.15 -1.00 -31.09
CA LEU A 134 21.09 -0.99 -32.21
C LEU A 134 20.42 -0.33 -33.43
N LYS A 135 21.20 0.07 -34.46
CA LYS A 135 20.71 0.80 -35.65
C LYS A 135 19.47 0.17 -36.32
N PHE A 136 19.31 -1.16 -36.25
CA PHE A 136 18.18 -1.90 -36.84
C PHE A 136 17.37 -2.74 -35.83
N LEU A 137 17.73 -2.73 -34.54
CA LEU A 137 17.07 -3.57 -33.54
C LEU A 137 16.34 -2.72 -32.50
N THR A 138 15.04 -2.98 -32.36
CA THR A 138 14.15 -2.36 -31.38
C THR A 138 13.75 -3.37 -30.32
N ARG A 139 13.78 -2.97 -29.05
CA ARG A 139 13.21 -3.70 -27.94
C ARG A 139 11.94 -2.97 -27.48
N GLN A 140 10.90 -3.73 -27.19
CA GLN A 140 9.69 -3.20 -26.58
C GLN A 140 9.69 -3.55 -25.10
N ARG A 141 9.32 -2.59 -24.25
CA ARG A 141 9.06 -2.81 -22.83
C ARG A 141 7.72 -2.23 -22.41
N HIS A 142 7.15 -2.83 -21.38
CA HIS A 142 5.84 -2.48 -20.85
C HIS A 142 5.97 -2.00 -19.40
N PRO A 143 6.40 -0.75 -19.16
CA PRO A 143 6.47 -0.22 -17.80
C PRO A 143 5.08 -0.17 -17.17
N VAL A 144 5.02 -0.51 -15.88
CA VAL A 144 3.79 -0.55 -15.09
C VAL A 144 3.95 0.31 -13.84
N ARG A 145 2.90 1.06 -13.53
CA ARG A 145 2.73 1.83 -12.29
C ARG A 145 1.41 1.47 -11.64
N ALA A 146 1.42 1.12 -10.36
CA ALA A 146 0.20 1.05 -9.58
C ALA A 146 0.11 2.30 -8.70
N VAL A 147 -0.94 3.09 -8.87
CA VAL A 147 -1.16 4.39 -8.22
C VAL A 147 -2.38 4.26 -7.32
N ASP A 148 -2.24 4.58 -6.04
CA ASP A 148 -3.38 4.59 -5.12
C ASP A 148 -4.24 5.85 -5.26
N LEU A 149 -5.35 5.91 -4.52
CA LEU A 149 -6.24 7.08 -4.51
C LEU A 149 -5.59 8.34 -3.95
N GLU A 150 -4.45 8.24 -3.27
CA GLU A 150 -3.70 9.40 -2.77
C GLU A 150 -2.69 9.93 -3.81
N GLY A 151 -2.62 9.31 -5.00
CA GLY A 151 -1.67 9.65 -6.04
C GLY A 151 -0.27 9.08 -5.81
N VAL A 152 -0.10 8.16 -4.86
CA VAL A 152 1.19 7.55 -4.54
C VAL A 152 1.42 6.33 -5.43
N ILE A 153 2.60 6.26 -6.03
CA ILE A 153 3.03 5.10 -6.82
C ILE A 153 3.48 3.99 -5.86
N ARG A 154 2.65 2.94 -5.72
CA ARG A 154 2.89 1.77 -4.86
C ARG A 154 3.72 0.68 -5.55
N ILE A 155 3.59 0.55 -6.88
CA ILE A 155 4.40 -0.37 -7.68
C ILE A 155 5.04 0.39 -8.83
N GLN A 156 6.34 0.15 -9.04
CA GLN A 156 7.09 0.72 -10.14
C GLN A 156 7.98 -0.35 -10.79
N ARG A 157 7.60 -0.82 -11.99
CA ARG A 157 8.39 -1.77 -12.76
C ARG A 157 8.63 -1.28 -14.18
N ALA A 158 9.85 -1.49 -14.68
CA ALA A 158 10.26 -0.99 -16.00
C ALA A 158 9.72 -1.86 -17.15
N ASN A 159 9.42 -3.12 -16.87
CA ASN A 159 8.81 -4.09 -17.77
C ASN A 159 8.05 -5.13 -16.94
N ALA A 160 6.73 -5.17 -17.07
CA ALA A 160 5.88 -6.10 -16.34
C ALA A 160 4.67 -6.52 -17.18
N LYS A 161 4.11 -7.69 -16.89
CA LYS A 161 2.77 -8.08 -17.34
C LYS A 161 1.77 -7.83 -16.20
N VAL A 162 0.51 -7.60 -16.56
CA VAL A 162 -0.58 -7.37 -15.62
C VAL A 162 -1.73 -8.32 -15.95
N ALA A 163 -2.36 -8.89 -14.93
CA ALA A 163 -3.59 -9.65 -15.04
C ALA A 163 -4.58 -9.20 -13.95
N SER A 164 -5.87 -9.22 -14.24
CA SER A 164 -6.92 -8.91 -13.27
C SER A 164 -7.98 -10.00 -13.26
N ALA A 165 -8.52 -10.31 -12.09
CA ALA A 165 -9.56 -11.31 -11.92
C ALA A 165 -10.48 -10.94 -10.75
N PRO A 166 -11.73 -11.43 -10.70
CA PRO A 166 -12.50 -11.41 -9.47
C PRO A 166 -11.83 -12.33 -8.43
N ALA A 167 -11.93 -12.00 -7.14
CA ALA A 167 -11.28 -12.71 -6.04
C ALA A 167 -11.54 -14.22 -6.06
N GLN A 168 -12.76 -14.65 -6.42
CA GLN A 168 -13.12 -16.07 -6.56
C GLN A 168 -12.28 -16.84 -7.59
N GLN A 169 -11.73 -16.16 -8.60
CA GLN A 169 -10.85 -16.72 -9.63
C GLN A 169 -9.37 -16.35 -9.39
N GLY A 170 -9.08 -15.54 -8.36
CA GLY A 170 -7.75 -14.96 -8.14
C GLY A 170 -6.64 -16.00 -8.00
N LEU A 171 -6.88 -17.10 -7.28
CA LEU A 171 -5.88 -18.17 -7.10
C LEU A 171 -5.59 -18.93 -8.40
N GLU A 172 -6.64 -19.19 -9.19
CA GLU A 172 -6.49 -19.87 -10.48
C GLU A 172 -5.70 -18.98 -11.47
N VAL A 173 -6.03 -17.69 -11.52
CA VAL A 173 -5.32 -16.74 -12.37
C VAL A 173 -3.89 -16.54 -11.88
N LEU A 174 -3.63 -16.50 -10.57
CA LEU A 174 -2.27 -16.45 -10.03
C LEU A 174 -1.44 -17.64 -10.49
N LYS A 175 -1.98 -18.86 -10.38
CA LYS A 175 -1.29 -20.07 -10.82
C LYS A 175 -0.94 -20.02 -12.31
N ARG A 176 -1.92 -19.75 -13.16
CA ARG A 176 -1.70 -19.65 -14.61
C ARG A 176 -0.68 -18.56 -14.94
N PHE A 177 -0.82 -17.40 -14.30
CA PHE A 177 0.07 -16.26 -14.53
C PHE A 177 1.50 -16.51 -14.06
N TRP A 178 1.69 -17.31 -12.99
CA TRP A 178 3.00 -17.77 -12.54
C TRP A 178 3.65 -18.68 -13.58
N GLU A 179 2.91 -19.70 -14.05
CA GLU A 179 3.37 -20.67 -15.04
C GLU A 179 3.74 -19.97 -16.36
N ASP A 180 2.87 -19.09 -16.87
CA ASP A 180 3.06 -18.32 -18.12
C ASP A 180 4.27 -17.36 -18.10
N ASN A 181 4.76 -17.03 -16.90
CA ASN A 181 5.91 -16.15 -16.72
C ASN A 181 7.13 -16.86 -16.13
N THR A 182 7.05 -18.17 -15.90
CA THR A 182 8.19 -18.99 -15.51
C THR A 182 8.99 -19.38 -16.75
N VAL A 183 10.29 -19.16 -16.73
CA VAL A 183 11.20 -19.50 -17.85
C VAL A 183 11.98 -20.75 -17.49
N TYR A 184 11.83 -21.78 -18.33
CA TYR A 184 12.57 -23.04 -18.23
C TYR A 184 13.76 -23.01 -19.19
N ASN A 185 14.98 -23.02 -18.66
CA ASN A 185 16.23 -23.03 -19.43
C ASN A 185 17.05 -24.27 -19.04
N GLY A 186 16.75 -25.41 -19.66
CA GLY A 186 17.43 -26.68 -19.36
C GLY A 186 17.29 -27.03 -17.88
N ASP A 187 18.40 -26.99 -17.15
CA ASP A 187 18.46 -27.32 -15.71
C ASP A 187 18.07 -26.17 -14.78
N SER A 188 17.69 -25.00 -15.32
CA SER A 188 17.34 -23.82 -14.53
C SER A 188 15.89 -23.39 -14.74
N VAL A 189 15.17 -23.22 -13.63
CA VAL A 189 13.82 -22.63 -13.60
C VAL A 189 13.92 -21.22 -13.05
N ILE A 190 13.48 -20.24 -13.83
CA ILE A 190 13.44 -18.84 -13.42
C ILE A 190 11.97 -18.46 -13.23
N VAL A 191 11.54 -18.41 -11.98
CA VAL A 191 10.17 -18.00 -11.61
C VAL A 191 10.01 -16.49 -11.67
N PRO A 192 8.81 -15.96 -11.93
CA PRO A 192 8.59 -14.52 -11.97
C PRO A 192 8.66 -13.89 -10.56
N ASP A 193 9.10 -12.64 -10.50
CA ASP A 193 8.83 -11.78 -9.35
C ASP A 193 7.40 -11.24 -9.48
N MET A 194 6.57 -11.43 -8.46
CA MET A 194 5.13 -11.09 -8.53
C MET A 194 4.70 -10.12 -7.43
N PHE A 195 3.64 -9.36 -7.72
CA PHE A 195 2.90 -8.53 -6.78
C PHE A 195 1.43 -8.87 -6.89
N LEU A 196 0.75 -8.89 -5.76
CA LEU A 196 -0.70 -9.01 -5.69
C LEU A 196 -1.28 -7.72 -5.09
N ILE A 197 -2.30 -7.17 -5.72
CA ILE A 197 -3.00 -5.97 -5.27
C ILE A 197 -4.43 -6.37 -4.89
N VAL A 198 -4.79 -6.10 -3.64
CA VAL A 198 -6.12 -6.34 -3.07
C VAL A 198 -6.57 -5.06 -2.38
N GLY A 199 -7.60 -4.42 -2.93
CA GLY A 199 -8.02 -3.10 -2.47
C GLY A 199 -6.87 -2.08 -2.51
N ALA A 200 -6.48 -1.56 -1.34
CA ALA A 200 -5.34 -0.64 -1.17
C ALA A 200 -4.01 -1.36 -0.85
N HIS A 201 -4.05 -2.66 -0.58
CA HIS A 201 -2.90 -3.43 -0.14
C HIS A 201 -2.11 -3.96 -1.34
N VAL A 202 -0.78 -3.90 -1.23
CA VAL A 202 0.16 -4.52 -2.16
C VAL A 202 0.94 -5.56 -1.40
N VAL A 203 0.82 -6.80 -1.85
CA VAL A 203 1.54 -7.96 -1.32
C VAL A 203 2.71 -8.22 -2.26
N ASP A 204 3.91 -8.10 -1.72
CA ASP A 204 5.15 -8.33 -2.45
C ASP A 204 5.51 -9.83 -2.35
N LEU A 205 5.47 -10.52 -3.49
CA LEU A 205 5.84 -11.94 -3.60
C LEU A 205 7.21 -12.09 -4.28
N THR A 206 7.99 -11.01 -4.40
CA THR A 206 9.35 -11.08 -4.92
C THR A 206 10.19 -12.05 -4.10
N GLY A 207 10.89 -12.95 -4.78
CA GLY A 207 11.72 -13.94 -4.10
C GLY A 207 11.02 -15.14 -3.50
N VAL A 208 9.69 -15.23 -3.62
CA VAL A 208 9.02 -16.51 -3.47
C VAL A 208 9.48 -17.40 -4.63
N VAL A 209 10.02 -18.58 -4.30
CA VAL A 209 10.60 -19.49 -5.30
C VAL A 209 9.66 -20.63 -5.70
N ALA A 210 8.65 -20.90 -4.87
CA ALA A 210 7.70 -22.00 -5.07
C ALA A 210 6.27 -21.46 -5.20
N LEU A 211 5.55 -21.95 -6.22
CA LEU A 211 4.16 -21.56 -6.46
C LEU A 211 3.26 -21.83 -5.25
N ASP A 212 3.43 -22.95 -4.56
CA ASP A 212 2.60 -23.29 -3.39
C ASP A 212 2.73 -22.26 -2.26
N GLN A 213 3.91 -21.66 -2.09
CA GLN A 213 4.12 -20.58 -1.12
C GLN A 213 3.39 -19.31 -1.54
N ALA A 214 3.49 -18.93 -2.83
CA ALA A 214 2.77 -17.77 -3.37
C ALA A 214 1.24 -17.95 -3.26
N MET A 215 0.75 -19.16 -3.54
CA MET A 215 -0.66 -19.51 -3.39
C MET A 215 -1.13 -19.48 -1.94
N THR A 216 -0.28 -19.89 -0.99
CA THR A 216 -0.62 -19.85 0.44
C THR A 216 -0.79 -18.41 0.90
N VAL A 217 0.15 -17.53 0.56
CA VAL A 217 0.05 -16.10 0.90
C VAL A 217 -1.18 -15.47 0.24
N ALA A 218 -1.39 -15.67 -1.06
CA ALA A 218 -2.53 -15.12 -1.76
C ALA A 218 -3.88 -15.61 -1.20
N ARG A 219 -3.95 -16.86 -0.71
CA ARG A 219 -5.16 -17.39 -0.10
C ARG A 219 -5.55 -16.62 1.17
N THR A 220 -4.58 -16.31 2.02
CA THR A 220 -4.80 -15.50 3.23
C THR A 220 -5.34 -14.12 2.88
N GLU A 221 -4.83 -13.51 1.80
CA GLU A 221 -5.24 -12.17 1.36
C GLU A 221 -6.64 -12.15 0.71
N PHE A 222 -7.12 -13.30 0.22
CA PHE A 222 -8.46 -13.44 -0.35
C PHE A 222 -9.51 -13.86 0.68
N GLU A 223 -9.10 -14.25 1.88
CA GLU A 223 -9.99 -14.69 2.93
C GLU A 223 -10.91 -13.53 3.37
N GLY A 224 -12.22 -13.77 3.33
CA GLY A 224 -13.23 -12.76 3.70
C GLY A 224 -13.55 -11.72 2.62
N LEU A 225 -12.91 -11.78 1.44
CA LEU A 225 -13.30 -10.92 0.31
C LEU A 225 -14.62 -11.37 -0.31
N ALA A 226 -15.41 -10.41 -0.79
CA ALA A 226 -16.55 -10.73 -1.64
C ALA A 226 -16.08 -11.33 -2.99
N PRO A 227 -16.80 -12.32 -3.56
CA PRO A 227 -16.33 -13.11 -4.70
C PRO A 227 -15.94 -12.30 -5.94
N ASP A 228 -16.64 -11.19 -6.18
CA ASP A 228 -16.56 -10.33 -7.36
C ASP A 228 -15.53 -9.19 -7.22
N VAL A 229 -14.95 -9.00 -6.04
CA VAL A 229 -13.95 -7.95 -5.79
C VAL A 229 -12.76 -8.14 -6.74
N PRO A 230 -12.39 -7.12 -7.52
CA PRO A 230 -11.26 -7.23 -8.43
C PRO A 230 -9.94 -7.29 -7.65
N VAL A 231 -9.12 -8.27 -8.02
CA VAL A 231 -7.72 -8.40 -7.58
C VAL A 231 -6.81 -8.27 -8.81
N VAL A 232 -5.62 -7.70 -8.61
CA VAL A 232 -4.68 -7.45 -9.71
C VAL A 232 -3.33 -8.10 -9.41
N LEU A 233 -2.78 -8.77 -10.42
CA LEU A 233 -1.48 -9.42 -10.37
C LEU A 233 -0.53 -8.69 -11.31
N VAL A 234 0.69 -8.44 -10.84
CA VAL A 234 1.75 -7.85 -11.64
C VAL A 234 2.95 -8.79 -11.60
N ALA A 235 3.42 -9.24 -12.76
CA ALA A 235 4.57 -10.13 -12.87
C ALA A 235 5.71 -9.46 -13.63
N THR A 236 6.92 -9.61 -13.14
CA THR A 236 8.16 -9.22 -13.83
C THR A 236 9.03 -10.44 -14.07
N ALA A 237 9.91 -10.33 -15.06
CA ALA A 237 10.92 -11.37 -15.28
C ALA A 237 11.72 -11.59 -13.99
N GLY A 238 11.80 -12.85 -13.56
CA GLY A 238 12.61 -13.22 -12.41
C GLY A 238 14.08 -12.93 -12.62
N THR A 239 14.78 -12.73 -11.52
CA THR A 239 16.24 -12.70 -11.50
C THR A 239 16.76 -14.12 -11.26
N ARG A 240 17.87 -14.49 -11.93
CA ARG A 240 18.61 -15.70 -11.53
C ARG A 240 19.11 -15.44 -10.10
N ARG A 241 18.63 -16.23 -9.15
CA ARG A 241 19.07 -16.21 -7.75
C ARG A 241 19.92 -17.42 -7.47
#